data_AF-A0A9D2WN98-F1
#
_entry.id   AF-A0A9D2WN98-F1
#
_cell.length_a   1.000
_cell.length_b   1.000
_cell.length_c   1.000
_cell.angle_alpha   90.00
_cell.angle_beta   90.00
_cell.angle_gamma   90.00
#
_symmetry.space_group_name_H-M   'P 1'
#
loop_
_entity.id
_entity.type
_entity.pdbx_description
1 polymer ?
#
loop_
_entity_poly.entity_id
_entity_poly.type
_entity_poly.pdbx_seq_one_letter_code
_entity_poly.pdbx_strand_id
1 'polypeptide(L)'
;MSSRASSGCVTTARELMIFIKAFFGGELFDKLIFDRLSSYNKLQASMWPICYGGGYMRIPLNGVATFFRGKGEIKGHSGSTGSFAFYYPVKDLFFVGDLNQMANAALPIKLSMRIAMTTI
;
A
#
# COMPACT_ATOMS: atom_id res chain seq x y z
N MET A 1 20.00 -12.59 -12.99
CA MET A 1 18.62 -12.52 -13.53
C MET A 1 18.23 -11.05 -13.67
N SER A 2 17.68 -10.62 -14.81
CA SER A 2 17.16 -9.26 -14.97
C SER A 2 15.65 -9.24 -14.74
N SER A 3 15.19 -8.61 -13.67
CA SER A 3 13.77 -8.37 -13.40
C SER A 3 13.34 -7.06 -14.06
N ARG A 4 13.13 -7.09 -15.39
CA ARG A 4 12.67 -5.90 -16.11
C ARG A 4 11.32 -5.44 -15.55
N ALA A 5 11.16 -4.13 -15.40
CA ALA A 5 9.98 -3.49 -14.81
C ALA A 5 9.70 -3.80 -13.32
N SER A 6 10.62 -4.40 -12.57
CA SER A 6 10.44 -4.56 -11.12
C SER A 6 10.69 -3.27 -10.33
N SER A 7 11.51 -2.37 -10.87
CA SER A 7 11.93 -1.10 -10.26
C SER A 7 12.44 -0.13 -11.33
N GLY A 8 12.67 1.13 -10.95
CA GLY A 8 13.26 2.16 -11.82
C GLY A 8 12.28 3.22 -12.33
N CYS A 9 11.00 3.12 -12.01
CA CYS A 9 10.05 4.22 -12.23
C CYS A 9 10.40 5.39 -11.29
N VAL A 10 10.45 6.60 -11.86
CA VAL A 10 10.65 7.85 -11.12
C VAL A 10 9.43 8.72 -11.36
N THR A 11 8.90 9.31 -10.29
CA THR A 11 7.69 10.14 -10.33
C THR A 11 7.67 11.11 -9.15
N THR A 12 6.83 12.13 -9.21
CA THR A 12 6.54 13.01 -8.07
C THR A 12 5.39 12.46 -7.22
N ALA A 13 5.30 12.89 -5.95
CA ALA A 13 4.17 12.53 -5.09
C ALA A 13 2.82 12.98 -5.69
N ARG A 14 2.81 14.08 -6.45
CA ARG A 14 1.60 14.59 -7.12
C ARG A 14 1.13 13.66 -8.24
N GLU A 15 2.03 13.23 -9.10
CA GLU A 15 1.72 12.29 -10.19
C GLU A 15 1.32 10.92 -9.65
N LEU A 16 2.04 10.44 -8.63
CA LEU A 16 1.71 9.17 -7.97
C LEU A 16 0.35 9.22 -7.26
N MET A 17 -0.04 10.39 -6.73
CA MET A 17 -1.39 10.64 -6.20
C MET A 17 -2.47 10.56 -7.28
N ILE A 18 -2.23 11.13 -8.46
CA ILE A 18 -3.16 11.02 -9.61
C ILE A 18 -3.28 9.55 -10.00
N PHE A 19 -2.16 8.84 -10.15
CA PHE A 19 -2.15 7.43 -10.52
C PHE A 19 -2.93 6.56 -9.53
N ILE A 20 -2.66 6.66 -8.22
CA ILE A 20 -3.31 5.79 -7.24
C ILE A 20 -4.81 6.06 -7.12
N LYS A 21 -5.23 7.31 -7.28
CA LYS A 21 -6.65 7.69 -7.35
C LYS A 21 -7.30 7.12 -8.59
N ALA A 22 -6.67 7.23 -9.77
CA ALA A 22 -7.20 6.65 -11.00
C ALA A 22 -7.26 5.12 -10.95
N PHE A 23 -6.25 4.49 -10.32
CA PHE A 23 -6.16 3.04 -10.13
C PHE A 23 -7.31 2.49 -9.27
N PHE A 24 -7.44 2.94 -8.02
CA PHE A 24 -8.50 2.45 -7.12
C PHE A 24 -9.87 3.11 -7.33
N GLY A 25 -9.89 4.29 -7.97
CA GLY A 25 -11.08 5.11 -8.19
C GLY A 25 -11.94 4.67 -9.36
N GLY A 26 -11.49 3.72 -10.17
CA GLY A 26 -12.28 3.16 -11.28
C GLY A 26 -11.94 3.71 -12.66
N GLU A 27 -10.95 4.60 -12.78
CA GLU A 27 -10.62 5.28 -14.04
C GLU A 27 -9.71 4.42 -14.93
N LEU A 28 -8.74 3.72 -14.32
CA LEU A 28 -7.85 2.80 -15.05
C LEU A 28 -8.44 1.40 -15.19
N PHE A 29 -9.18 0.95 -14.18
CA PHE A 29 -9.77 -0.38 -14.12
C PHE A 29 -11.15 -0.32 -13.49
N ASP A 30 -12.07 -1.16 -13.94
CA ASP A 30 -13.35 -1.34 -13.25
C ASP A 30 -13.10 -1.77 -11.80
N LYS A 31 -13.79 -1.14 -10.84
CA LYS A 31 -13.65 -1.45 -9.41
C LYS A 31 -13.92 -2.93 -9.09
N LEU A 32 -14.76 -3.59 -9.88
CA LEU A 32 -15.05 -5.03 -9.75
C LEU A 32 -13.79 -5.91 -9.94
N ILE A 33 -12.74 -5.39 -10.57
CA ILE A 33 -11.48 -6.12 -10.72
C ILE A 33 -10.83 -6.41 -9.36
N PHE A 34 -11.00 -5.52 -8.38
CA PHE A 34 -10.37 -5.67 -7.05
C PHE A 34 -11.02 -6.79 -6.23
N ASP A 35 -12.28 -7.10 -6.50
CA ASP A 35 -12.96 -8.26 -5.91
C ASP A 35 -12.47 -9.56 -6.55
N ARG A 36 -12.22 -9.55 -7.87
CA ARG A 36 -11.67 -10.71 -8.59
C ARG A 36 -10.20 -10.98 -8.23
N LEU A 37 -9.43 -9.92 -7.98
CA LEU A 37 -8.03 -10.00 -7.57
C LEU A 37 -7.84 -10.14 -6.05
N SER A 38 -8.92 -10.38 -5.30
CA SER A 38 -8.92 -10.45 -3.84
C SER A 38 -8.22 -11.70 -3.25
N SER A 39 -7.60 -12.54 -4.07
CA SER A 39 -6.71 -13.60 -3.58
C SER A 39 -5.39 -12.99 -3.08
N TYR A 40 -5.25 -12.87 -1.76
CA TYR A 40 -4.04 -12.37 -1.13
C TYR A 40 -3.28 -13.48 -0.42
N ASN A 41 -1.99 -13.59 -0.73
CA ASN A 41 -1.08 -14.54 -0.08
C ASN A 41 -0.20 -13.80 0.94
N LYS A 42 0.13 -14.47 2.04
CA LYS A 42 1.15 -13.96 2.98
C LYS A 42 2.49 -13.92 2.25
N LEU A 43 3.19 -12.79 2.31
CA LEU A 43 4.42 -12.63 1.51
C LEU A 43 5.59 -13.42 2.11
N GLN A 44 5.99 -13.07 3.34
CA GLN A 44 7.01 -13.76 4.14
C GLN A 44 6.70 -13.55 5.63
N ALA A 45 7.12 -14.47 6.50
CA ALA A 45 6.87 -14.37 7.94
C ALA A 45 7.48 -13.09 8.56
N SER A 46 8.68 -12.69 8.10
CA SER A 46 9.36 -11.45 8.50
C SER A 46 8.63 -10.16 8.09
N MET A 47 7.71 -10.24 7.13
CA MET A 47 6.93 -9.12 6.60
C MET A 47 5.48 -9.12 7.09
N TRP A 48 5.17 -9.93 8.11
CA TRP A 48 3.85 -9.92 8.74
C TRP A 48 3.53 -8.52 9.31
N PRO A 49 2.31 -7.96 9.09
CA PRO A 49 1.08 -8.60 8.62
C PRO A 49 0.79 -8.46 7.11
N ILE A 50 1.78 -8.14 6.28
CA ILE A 50 1.59 -7.82 4.86
C ILE A 50 1.15 -9.07 4.07
N CYS A 51 0.05 -8.92 3.33
CA CYS A 51 -0.40 -9.85 2.31
C CYS A 51 -0.25 -9.21 0.92
N TYR A 52 -0.16 -10.01 -0.14
CA TYR A 52 0.05 -9.53 -1.50
C TYR A 52 -0.81 -10.27 -2.49
N GLY A 53 -1.37 -9.54 -3.45
CA GLY A 53 -2.28 -10.06 -4.47
C GLY A 53 -2.59 -8.98 -5.50
N GLY A 54 -2.90 -9.37 -6.73
CA GLY A 54 -3.35 -8.41 -7.76
C GLY A 54 -2.36 -7.29 -8.10
N GLY A 55 -1.07 -7.45 -7.77
CA GLY A 55 -0.05 -6.42 -8.03
C GLY A 55 0.17 -5.40 -6.90
N TYR A 56 -0.52 -5.52 -5.75
CA TYR A 56 -0.37 -4.61 -4.62
C TYR A 56 -0.36 -5.34 -3.26
N MET A 57 0.17 -4.65 -2.26
CA MET A 57 0.13 -5.03 -0.85
C MET A 57 -1.25 -4.75 -0.26
N ARG A 58 -1.71 -5.66 0.60
CA ARG A 58 -2.85 -5.51 1.50
C ARG A 58 -2.35 -5.66 2.93
N ILE A 59 -2.61 -4.63 3.74
CA ILE A 59 -2.14 -4.58 5.13
C ILE A 59 -3.37 -4.47 6.04
N PRO A 60 -3.75 -5.57 6.72
CA PRO A 60 -4.84 -5.55 7.68
C PRO A 60 -4.54 -4.59 8.84
N LEU A 61 -5.50 -3.72 9.16
CA LEU A 61 -5.39 -2.78 10.29
C LEU A 61 -6.13 -3.27 11.54
N ASN A 62 -6.86 -4.39 11.47
CA ASN A 62 -7.64 -4.95 12.58
C ASN A 62 -6.94 -6.14 13.27
N GLY A 63 -5.62 -6.24 13.17
CA GLY A 63 -4.84 -7.36 13.72
C GLY A 63 -4.02 -7.02 14.96
N VAL A 64 -3.22 -7.99 15.42
CA VAL A 64 -2.31 -7.80 16.58
C VAL A 64 -1.31 -6.66 16.35
N ALA A 65 -0.86 -6.45 15.10
CA ALA A 65 0.07 -5.38 14.73
C ALA A 65 -0.42 -3.97 15.09
N THR A 66 -1.74 -3.78 15.19
CA THR A 66 -2.39 -2.51 15.53
C THR A 66 -3.12 -2.57 16.87
N PHE A 67 -2.88 -3.61 17.66
CA PHE A 67 -3.61 -3.92 18.90
C PHE A 67 -5.14 -3.92 18.71
N PHE A 68 -5.62 -4.39 17.55
CA PHE A 68 -7.05 -4.42 17.19
C PHE A 68 -7.74 -3.04 17.20
N ARG A 69 -6.98 -1.93 17.21
CA ARG A 69 -7.54 -0.57 17.23
C ARG A 69 -7.91 -0.03 15.85
N GLY A 70 -7.29 -0.56 14.79
CA GLY A 70 -7.57 -0.15 13.42
C GLY A 70 -8.77 -0.86 12.81
N LYS A 71 -9.36 -0.26 11.78
CA LYS A 71 -10.48 -0.81 11.02
C LYS A 71 -10.06 -1.13 9.59
N GLY A 72 -10.61 -2.20 9.02
CA GLY A 72 -10.34 -2.60 7.64
C GLY A 72 -8.86 -2.83 7.33
N GLU A 73 -8.41 -2.30 6.20
CA GLU A 73 -7.08 -2.53 5.63
C GLU A 73 -6.65 -1.36 4.75
N ILE A 74 -5.34 -1.21 4.56
CA ILE A 74 -4.79 -0.34 3.51
C ILE A 74 -4.28 -1.19 2.35
N LYS A 75 -4.46 -0.67 1.13
CA LYS A 75 -4.12 -1.33 -0.14
C LYS A 75 -3.17 -0.44 -0.92
N GLY A 76 -2.10 -0.97 -1.49
CA GLY A 76 -1.13 -0.15 -2.22
C GLY A 76 0.26 -0.75 -2.26
N HIS A 77 1.31 0.06 -2.27
CA HIS A 77 2.68 -0.47 -2.33
C HIS A 77 3.67 0.45 -1.62
N SER A 78 4.72 -0.17 -1.09
CA SER A 78 5.91 0.50 -0.56
C SER A 78 7.13 0.05 -1.36
N GLY A 79 7.84 0.99 -1.95
CA GLY A 79 9.12 0.75 -2.60
C GLY A 79 10.23 0.49 -1.58
N SER A 80 11.28 -0.22 -2.01
CA SER A 80 12.46 -0.47 -1.17
C SER A 80 13.28 0.79 -0.89
N THR A 81 13.06 1.86 -1.66
CA THR A 81 13.79 3.13 -1.56
C THR A 81 13.09 4.21 -0.72
N GLY A 82 12.00 3.85 -0.03
CA GLY A 82 11.30 4.77 0.89
C GLY A 82 10.02 5.40 0.33
N SER A 83 9.74 5.25 -0.97
CA SER A 83 8.50 5.74 -1.60
C SER A 83 7.31 4.86 -1.24
N PHE A 84 6.13 5.44 -1.09
CA PHE A 84 4.91 4.70 -0.77
C PHE A 84 3.67 5.33 -1.40
N ALA A 85 2.69 4.48 -1.71
CA ALA A 85 1.36 4.89 -2.14
C ALA A 85 0.33 3.88 -1.62
N PHE A 86 -0.61 4.33 -0.78
CA PHE A 86 -1.64 3.50 -0.17
C PHE A 86 -3.02 4.16 -0.24
N TYR A 87 -4.04 3.34 -0.39
CA TYR A 87 -5.46 3.67 -0.34
C TYR A 87 -6.09 3.00 0.89
N TYR A 88 -6.91 3.74 1.63
CA TYR A 88 -7.67 3.26 2.77
C TYR A 88 -9.18 3.30 2.47
N PRO A 89 -9.78 2.18 2.04
CA PRO A 89 -11.16 2.15 1.54
C PRO A 89 -12.22 2.56 2.56
N VAL A 90 -11.98 2.29 3.86
CA VAL A 90 -12.96 2.58 4.91
C VAL A 90 -13.23 4.07 5.06
N LYS A 91 -12.27 4.92 4.70
CA LYS A 91 -12.36 6.39 4.84
C LYS A 91 -12.20 7.14 3.53
N ASP A 92 -12.07 6.43 2.41
CA ASP A 92 -11.74 7.00 1.11
C ASP A 92 -10.50 7.92 1.14
N LEU A 93 -9.42 7.46 1.80
CA LEU A 93 -8.18 8.24 1.97
C LEU A 93 -7.04 7.67 1.15
N PHE A 94 -6.21 8.56 0.60
CA PHE A 94 -5.03 8.22 -0.16
C PHE A 94 -3.78 8.83 0.49
N PHE A 95 -2.74 8.01 0.66
CA PHE A 95 -1.46 8.40 1.23
C PHE A 95 -0.38 8.18 0.19
N VAL A 96 0.37 9.22 -0.14
CA VAL A 96 1.48 9.14 -1.09
C VAL A 96 2.63 9.96 -0.54
N GLY A 97 3.85 9.43 -0.64
CA GLY A 97 5.03 10.15 -0.22
C GLY A 97 6.32 9.38 -0.43
N ASP A 98 7.40 9.98 0.05
CA ASP A 98 8.74 9.42 0.03
C ASP A 98 9.48 9.87 1.30
N LEU A 99 10.24 8.97 1.92
CA LEU A 99 11.00 9.24 3.15
C LEU A 99 12.47 9.59 2.90
N ASN A 100 12.90 9.61 1.63
CA ASN A 100 14.27 9.85 1.18
C ASN A 100 15.32 9.03 1.94
N GLN A 101 14.99 7.76 2.21
CA GLN A 101 15.89 6.84 2.91
C GLN A 101 15.65 5.39 2.48
N MET A 102 16.74 4.62 2.41
CA MET A 102 16.73 3.20 2.04
C MET A 102 17.09 2.27 3.21
N ALA A 103 17.58 2.81 4.33
CA ALA A 103 18.11 2.03 5.45
C ALA A 103 17.03 1.21 6.17
N ASN A 104 15.79 1.69 6.17
CA ASN A 104 14.67 1.02 6.82
C ASN A 104 13.42 1.02 5.92
N ALA A 105 13.32 -0.01 5.08
CA ALA A 105 12.19 -0.22 4.17
C ALA A 105 10.83 -0.44 4.87
N ALA A 106 10.81 -0.69 6.19
CA ALA A 106 9.58 -0.84 6.95
C ALA A 106 8.97 0.50 7.40
N LEU A 107 9.72 1.61 7.37
CA LEU A 107 9.23 2.91 7.83
C LEU A 107 8.03 3.44 7.03
N PRO A 108 7.99 3.40 5.68
CA PRO A 108 6.84 3.90 4.93
C PRO A 108 5.55 3.13 5.24
N ILE A 109 5.67 1.82 5.47
CA ILE A 109 4.56 0.94 5.87
C ILE A 109 4.06 1.33 7.27
N LYS A 110 4.96 1.44 8.25
CA LYS A 110 4.61 1.82 9.63
C LYS A 110 3.98 3.21 9.69
N LEU A 111 4.50 4.16 8.92
CA LEU A 111 3.94 5.50 8.82
C LEU A 111 2.52 5.47 8.24
N SER A 112 2.31 4.75 7.14
CA SER A 112 1.00 4.63 6.49
C SER A 112 -0.05 3.99 7.41
N MET A 113 0.32 2.93 8.13
CA MET A 113 -0.54 2.32 9.14
C MET A 113 -0.88 3.32 10.25
N ARG A 114 0.11 4.06 10.75
CA ARG A 114 -0.10 5.05 11.82
C ARG A 114 -1.04 6.18 11.38
N ILE A 115 -0.86 6.72 10.17
CA ILE A 115 -1.73 7.76 9.60
C ILE A 115 -3.18 7.24 9.54
N ALA A 116 -3.39 6.05 8.98
CA ALA A 116 -4.73 5.46 8.87
C ALA A 116 -5.40 5.24 10.23
N MET A 117 -4.61 4.89 11.25
CA MET A 117 -5.07 4.71 12.64
C MET A 117 -5.34 6.04 13.37
N THR A 118 -4.60 7.12 13.08
CA THR A 118 -4.81 8.42 13.73
C THR A 118 -6.02 9.17 13.23
N THR A 119 -6.55 8.83 12.05
CA THR A 119 -7.77 9.45 11.53
C THR A 119 -9.03 8.89 12.22
N ILE A 120 -8.90 7.91 13.13
CA ILE A 120 -10.01 7.22 13.83
C ILE A 120 -10.64 8.14 14.88
#